data_AF-A0A615VRB7-F1
#
_entry.id   AF-A0A615VRB7-F1
#
_cell.length_a   1.000
_cell.length_b   1.000
_cell.length_c   1.000
_cell.angle_alpha   90.00
_cell.angle_beta   90.00
_cell.angle_gamma   90.00
#
_symmetry.space_group_name_H-M   'P 1'
#
loop_
_entity.id
_entity.type
_entity.pdbx_description
1 polymer ?
#
loop_
_entity_poly.entity_id
_entity_poly.type
_entity_poly.pdbx_seq_one_letter_code
_entity_poly.pdbx_strand_id
1 'polypeptide(L)'
;MKYSYLVSNKNNSFYPVSLEEIEEVEETLDLKIPKELKDFFLNVGYGFIKGSKYNINRIMDPYSIRDFRLKQNDYEFFPDIEVYDELEEEIIFFEGSETALISIKLTTEEKNKIYYDEFKIADSLEDFLAKISENDLYYMDLID
;
A
#
# COMPACT_ATOMS: atom_id res chain seq x y z
N MET A 1 4.86 20.27 0.86
CA MET A 1 4.69 19.04 0.06
C MET A 1 3.81 18.10 0.86
N LYS A 2 2.78 17.48 0.26
CA LYS A 2 1.76 16.65 0.94
C LYS A 2 2.36 15.62 1.92
N TYR A 3 3.52 15.03 1.58
CA TYR A 3 4.17 13.97 2.35
C TYR A 3 5.52 14.37 2.99
N SER A 4 5.73 15.66 3.31
CA SER A 4 7.03 16.12 3.83
C SER A 4 7.44 15.47 5.16
N TYR A 5 6.48 15.07 6.00
CA TYR A 5 6.75 14.38 7.27
C TYR A 5 7.39 13.01 7.04
N LEU A 6 7.03 12.30 5.96
CA LEU A 6 7.66 11.04 5.58
C LEU A 6 9.07 11.25 5.03
N VAL A 7 9.25 12.18 4.10
CA VAL A 7 10.52 12.39 3.40
C VAL A 7 11.58 13.02 4.31
N SER A 8 11.17 13.82 5.29
CA SER A 8 12.09 14.44 6.26
C SER A 8 12.57 13.48 7.34
N ASN A 9 11.87 12.37 7.56
CA ASN A 9 12.28 11.35 8.52
C ASN A 9 13.38 10.46 7.90
N LYS A 10 14.62 10.67 8.35
CA LYS A 10 15.81 9.94 7.85
C LYS A 10 15.82 8.44 8.13
N ASN A 11 14.91 7.95 8.98
CA ASN A 11 14.77 6.53 9.24
C ASN A 11 13.83 5.84 8.25
N ASN A 12 13.08 6.60 7.44
CA ASN A 12 12.34 6.08 6.32
C ASN A 12 13.28 5.89 5.12
N SER A 13 12.93 4.97 4.24
CA SER A 13 13.70 4.71 3.01
C SER A 13 12.74 4.62 1.84
N PHE A 14 12.91 5.49 0.84
CA PHE A 14 12.06 5.51 -0.35
C PHE A 14 12.89 5.40 -1.63
N TYR A 15 12.34 4.72 -2.62
CA TYR A 15 12.94 4.45 -3.92
C TYR A 15 12.01 4.99 -5.02
N PRO A 16 12.56 5.67 -6.03
CA PRO A 16 11.75 6.32 -7.06
C PRO A 16 10.96 5.28 -7.88
N VAL A 17 9.80 5.71 -8.38
CA VAL A 17 8.97 4.96 -9.32
C VAL A 17 8.78 5.82 -10.56
N SER A 18 8.94 5.22 -11.72
CA SER A 18 8.69 5.84 -13.02
C SER A 18 7.23 5.72 -13.45
N LEU A 19 6.80 6.57 -14.38
CA LEU A 19 5.44 6.48 -14.91
C LEU A 19 5.26 5.18 -15.72
N GLU A 20 6.32 4.76 -16.41
CA GLU A 20 6.37 3.56 -17.24
C GLU A 20 6.11 2.30 -16.40
N GLU A 21 6.71 2.18 -15.21
CA GLU A 21 6.45 1.07 -14.28
C GLU A 21 4.96 1.00 -13.86
N ILE A 22 4.34 2.15 -13.62
CA ILE A 22 2.92 2.23 -13.26
C ILE A 22 2.04 1.82 -14.44
N GLU A 23 2.33 2.35 -15.64
CA GLU A 23 1.56 2.07 -16.85
C GLU A 23 1.65 0.59 -17.27
N GLU A 24 2.83 -0.02 -17.18
CA GLU A 24 3.03 -1.45 -17.45
C GLU A 24 2.16 -2.33 -16.53
N VAL A 25 2.10 -1.98 -15.24
CA VAL A 25 1.30 -2.72 -14.25
C VAL A 25 -0.20 -2.52 -14.49
N GLU A 26 -0.64 -1.29 -14.78
CA GLU A 26 -2.04 -1.02 -15.15
C GLU A 26 -2.48 -1.80 -16.39
N GLU A 27 -1.62 -1.88 -17.43
CA GLU A 27 -1.90 -2.66 -18.64
C GLU A 27 -1.93 -4.16 -18.35
N THR A 28 -0.96 -4.67 -17.58
CA THR A 28 -0.84 -6.10 -17.26
C THR A 28 -2.04 -6.61 -16.46
N LEU A 29 -2.53 -5.81 -15.52
CA LEU A 29 -3.62 -6.18 -14.62
C LEU A 29 -5.01 -5.79 -15.14
N ASP A 30 -5.10 -5.10 -16.29
CA ASP A 30 -6.32 -4.48 -16.80
C ASP A 30 -7.08 -3.65 -15.74
N LEU A 31 -6.33 -2.88 -14.93
CA LEU A 31 -6.87 -2.03 -13.87
C LEU A 31 -6.18 -0.67 -13.82
N LYS A 32 -6.78 0.28 -13.09
CA LYS A 32 -6.17 1.59 -12.83
C LYS A 32 -5.74 1.71 -11.39
N ILE A 33 -4.47 2.07 -11.18
CA ILE A 33 -3.95 2.34 -9.85
C ILE A 33 -4.62 3.62 -9.34
N PRO A 34 -5.15 3.65 -8.10
CA PRO A 34 -5.80 4.81 -7.54
C PRO A 34 -4.95 6.08 -7.65
N LYS A 35 -5.60 7.20 -7.97
CA LYS A 35 -4.92 8.47 -8.23
C LYS A 35 -3.99 8.88 -7.08
N GLU A 36 -4.44 8.75 -5.82
CA GLU A 36 -3.60 9.09 -4.66
C GLU A 36 -2.33 8.25 -4.58
N LEU A 37 -2.40 6.96 -4.90
CA LEU A 37 -1.26 6.04 -4.87
C LEU A 37 -0.31 6.30 -6.05
N LYS A 38 -0.86 6.53 -7.25
CA LYS A 38 -0.07 6.96 -8.42
C LYS A 38 0.68 8.27 -8.15
N ASP A 39 0.00 9.26 -7.59
CA ASP A 39 0.62 10.53 -7.20
C ASP A 39 1.69 10.32 -6.12
N PHE A 40 1.46 9.43 -5.16
CA PHE A 40 2.46 9.09 -4.14
C PHE A 40 3.71 8.46 -4.77
N PHE A 41 3.55 7.47 -5.66
CA PHE A 41 4.67 6.85 -6.36
C PHE A 41 5.52 7.84 -7.15
N LEU A 42 4.89 8.74 -7.91
CA LEU A 42 5.62 9.70 -8.75
C LEU A 42 6.30 10.81 -7.93
N ASN A 43 5.77 11.15 -6.75
CA ASN A 43 6.31 12.25 -5.92
C ASN A 43 7.24 11.80 -4.79
N VAL A 44 7.06 10.58 -4.29
CA VAL A 44 7.78 10.02 -3.14
C VAL A 44 8.45 8.71 -3.49
N GLY A 45 7.74 7.81 -4.18
CA GLY A 45 8.22 6.48 -4.52
C GLY A 45 7.55 5.38 -3.70
N TYR A 46 8.22 4.24 -3.56
CA TYR A 46 7.83 3.14 -2.68
C TYR A 46 8.92 2.89 -1.64
N GLY A 47 8.69 2.03 -0.66
CA GLY A 47 9.73 1.66 0.31
C GLY A 47 9.20 1.49 1.71
N PHE A 48 9.96 1.92 2.72
CA PHE A 48 9.74 1.57 4.12
C PHE A 48 9.55 2.79 5.00
N ILE A 49 8.50 2.77 5.81
CA ILE A 49 8.28 3.73 6.89
C ILE A 49 8.86 3.15 8.17
N LYS A 50 9.60 3.97 8.93
CA LYS A 50 10.20 3.54 10.19
C LYS A 50 9.12 3.09 11.17
N GLY A 51 9.05 1.79 11.41
CA GLY A 51 8.18 1.17 12.40
C GLY A 51 8.83 0.78 13.71
N SER A 52 7.99 0.19 14.57
CA SER A 52 8.36 -0.67 15.68
C SER A 52 9.22 -1.86 15.19
N LYS A 53 9.92 -2.53 16.11
CA LYS A 53 11.03 -3.44 15.78
C LYS A 53 10.65 -4.63 14.87
N TYR A 54 9.37 -5.00 14.83
CA TYR A 54 8.89 -6.21 14.14
C TYR A 54 7.97 -5.92 12.95
N ASN A 55 7.61 -4.65 12.72
CA ASN A 55 6.75 -4.28 11.61
C ASN A 55 7.59 -3.99 10.36
N ILE A 56 7.08 -4.47 9.22
CA ILE A 56 7.71 -4.29 7.91
C ILE A 56 7.47 -2.85 7.44
N ASN A 57 6.22 -2.39 7.54
CA ASN A 57 5.75 -1.08 7.10
C ASN A 57 6.24 -0.69 5.70
N ARG A 58 6.07 -1.62 4.75
CA ARG A 58 6.47 -1.44 3.36
C ARG A 58 5.29 -0.95 2.53
N ILE A 59 5.48 0.16 1.85
CA ILE A 59 4.70 0.55 0.69
C ILE A 59 5.24 -0.25 -0.50
N MET A 60 4.41 -1.11 -1.07
CA MET A 60 4.78 -1.99 -2.19
C MET A 60 5.03 -1.15 -3.44
N ASP A 61 6.06 -1.52 -4.21
CA ASP A 61 6.26 -0.98 -5.56
C ASP A 61 5.18 -1.53 -6.53
N PRO A 62 4.99 -0.90 -7.71
CA PRO A 62 4.01 -1.37 -8.69
C PRO A 62 4.15 -2.84 -9.06
N TYR A 63 5.39 -3.35 -9.22
CA TYR A 63 5.60 -4.74 -9.61
C TYR A 63 5.25 -5.72 -8.50
N SER A 64 5.52 -5.38 -7.24
CA SER A 64 5.05 -6.16 -6.10
C SER A 64 3.52 -6.19 -6.01
N ILE A 65 2.82 -5.08 -6.32
CA ILE A 65 1.35 -5.06 -6.40
C ILE A 65 0.85 -6.01 -7.50
N ARG A 66 1.48 -5.97 -8.68
CA ARG A 66 1.20 -6.91 -9.77
C ARG A 66 1.44 -8.36 -9.36
N ASP A 67 2.59 -8.62 -8.75
CA ASP A 67 3.00 -9.98 -8.41
C ASP A 67 2.13 -10.57 -7.31
N PHE A 68 1.69 -9.74 -6.35
CA PHE A 68 0.67 -10.12 -5.37
C PHE A 68 -0.65 -10.49 -6.05
N ARG A 69 -1.15 -9.61 -6.93
CA ARG A 69 -2.42 -9.83 -7.64
C ARG A 69 -2.40 -11.10 -8.50
N LEU A 70 -1.27 -11.39 -9.14
CA LEU A 70 -1.10 -12.55 -10.02
C LEU A 70 -0.62 -13.80 -9.27
N LYS A 71 -0.35 -13.71 -7.96
CA LYS A 71 0.19 -14.79 -7.12
C LYS A 71 1.46 -15.41 -7.70
N GLN A 72 2.41 -14.56 -8.08
CA GLN A 72 3.66 -14.97 -8.72
C GLN A 72 4.88 -14.42 -7.97
N ASN A 73 6.07 -14.92 -8.35
CA ASN A 73 7.34 -14.53 -7.76
C ASN A 73 7.33 -14.71 -6.23
N ASP A 74 7.60 -13.64 -5.48
CA ASP A 74 7.65 -13.67 -4.01
C ASP A 74 6.31 -14.07 -3.37
N TYR A 75 5.20 -14.03 -4.13
CA TYR A 75 3.85 -14.33 -3.65
C TYR A 75 3.30 -15.69 -4.10
N GLU A 76 4.07 -16.50 -4.84
CA GLU A 76 3.63 -17.84 -5.31
C GLU A 76 3.29 -18.79 -4.15
N PHE A 77 3.98 -18.66 -3.02
CA PHE A 77 3.78 -19.49 -1.82
C PHE A 77 3.36 -18.66 -0.60
N PHE A 78 2.78 -17.47 -0.83
CA PHE A 78 2.31 -16.64 0.27
C PHE A 78 1.16 -17.35 1.00
N PRO A 79 1.24 -17.54 2.34
CA PRO A 79 0.21 -18.25 3.09
C PRO A 79 -1.16 -17.59 2.95
N ASP A 80 -2.19 -18.40 2.72
CA ASP A 80 -3.59 -17.98 2.66
C ASP A 80 -3.86 -16.83 1.66
N ILE A 81 -3.06 -16.71 0.58
CA ILE A 81 -3.20 -15.64 -0.42
C ILE A 81 -4.56 -15.69 -1.15
N GLU A 82 -5.22 -16.84 -1.13
CA GLU A 82 -6.55 -17.12 -1.68
C GLU A 82 -7.63 -16.30 -0.99
N VAL A 83 -7.43 -15.88 0.25
CA VAL A 83 -8.36 -14.99 0.98
C VAL A 83 -8.51 -13.64 0.25
N TYR A 84 -7.52 -13.23 -0.54
CA TYR A 84 -7.54 -11.98 -1.27
C TYR A 84 -8.13 -12.08 -2.69
N ASP A 85 -8.57 -13.29 -3.11
CA ASP A 85 -9.18 -13.49 -4.44
C ASP A 85 -10.50 -12.72 -4.60
N GLU A 86 -11.18 -12.43 -3.49
CA GLU A 86 -12.46 -11.69 -3.48
C GLU A 86 -12.28 -10.16 -3.58
N LEU A 87 -11.04 -9.64 -3.52
CA LEU A 87 -10.76 -8.21 -3.59
C LEU A 87 -10.81 -7.66 -5.03
N GLU A 88 -11.96 -7.75 -5.70
CA GLU A 88 -12.13 -7.22 -7.06
C GLU A 88 -12.01 -5.68 -7.12
N GLU A 89 -12.46 -5.00 -6.06
CA GLU A 89 -12.52 -3.52 -6.00
C GLU A 89 -11.37 -2.88 -5.21
N GLU A 90 -10.33 -3.64 -4.86
CA GLU A 90 -9.23 -3.15 -4.00
C GLU A 90 -7.89 -3.74 -4.42
N ILE A 91 -6.79 -3.04 -4.16
CA ILE A 91 -5.43 -3.59 -4.33
C ILE A 91 -4.68 -3.57 -3.00
N ILE A 92 -3.94 -4.63 -2.71
CA ILE A 92 -2.95 -4.62 -1.62
C ILE A 92 -1.79 -3.73 -2.04
N PHE A 93 -1.45 -2.75 -1.20
CA PHE A 93 -0.38 -1.80 -1.49
C PHE A 93 0.60 -1.62 -0.32
N PHE A 94 0.28 -2.19 0.85
CA PHE A 94 1.10 -2.00 2.04
C PHE A 94 1.18 -3.27 2.88
N GLU A 95 2.40 -3.60 3.29
CA GLU A 95 2.75 -4.71 4.18
C GLU A 95 3.08 -4.13 5.57
N GLY A 96 2.15 -4.22 6.52
CA GLY A 96 2.37 -3.80 7.90
C GLY A 96 3.26 -4.76 8.67
N SER A 97 2.99 -6.07 8.52
CA SER A 97 3.76 -7.17 9.10
C SER A 97 3.69 -8.39 8.18
N GLU A 98 4.25 -9.53 8.60
CA GLU A 98 4.16 -10.80 7.86
C GLU A 98 2.72 -11.26 7.62
N THR A 99 1.76 -10.83 8.44
CA THR A 99 0.35 -11.25 8.37
C THR A 99 -0.64 -10.10 8.22
N ALA A 100 -0.16 -8.84 8.17
CA ALA A 100 -1.01 -7.67 8.06
C ALA A 100 -0.79 -6.98 6.71
N LEU A 101 -1.71 -7.23 5.78
CA LEU A 101 -1.75 -6.62 4.45
C LEU A 101 -2.89 -5.62 4.36
N ILE A 102 -2.61 -4.45 3.81
CA ILE A 102 -3.54 -3.32 3.80
C ILE A 102 -3.89 -2.99 2.35
N SER A 103 -5.19 -2.84 2.09
CA SER A 103 -5.75 -2.57 0.77
C SER A 103 -6.17 -1.11 0.60
N ILE A 104 -6.19 -0.66 -0.66
CA ILE A 104 -6.72 0.63 -1.08
C ILE A 104 -7.82 0.39 -2.12
N LYS A 105 -8.98 1.03 -1.94
CA LYS A 105 -10.13 0.86 -2.83
C LYS A 105 -9.87 1.47 -4.21
N LEU A 106 -10.15 0.70 -5.26
CA LEU A 106 -10.13 1.11 -6.67
C LEU A 106 -11.33 2.02 -6.93
N THR A 107 -11.08 3.33 -6.97
CA THR A 107 -12.09 4.34 -7.32
C THR A 107 -11.47 5.43 -8.18
N THR A 108 -12.32 6.16 -8.90
CA THR A 108 -11.92 7.38 -9.63
C THR A 108 -12.00 8.63 -8.77
N GLU A 109 -12.26 8.50 -7.47
CA GLU A 109 -12.33 9.62 -6.53
C GLU A 109 -10.93 10.19 -6.27
N GLU A 110 -10.90 11.44 -5.79
CA GLU A 110 -9.64 12.09 -5.37
C GLU A 110 -9.07 11.50 -4.07
N LYS A 111 -9.88 10.73 -3.34
CA LYS A 111 -9.49 10.08 -2.09
C LYS A 111 -9.95 8.63 -2.11
N ASN A 112 -9.07 7.73 -1.68
CA ASN A 112 -9.36 6.30 -1.67
C ASN A 112 -9.33 5.77 -0.26
N LYS A 113 -10.43 5.15 0.16
CA LYS A 113 -10.54 4.48 1.46
C LYS A 113 -9.52 3.36 1.57
N ILE A 114 -8.96 3.21 2.77
CA ILE A 114 -7.95 2.22 3.11
C ILE A 114 -8.57 1.21 4.06
N TYR A 115 -8.32 -0.06 3.81
CA TYR A 115 -8.90 -1.16 4.57
C TYR A 115 -7.81 -2.11 5.07
N TYR A 116 -8.09 -2.71 6.22
CA TYR A 116 -7.41 -3.91 6.68
C TYR A 116 -8.49 -4.97 6.89
N ASP A 117 -8.42 -6.03 6.09
CA ASP A 117 -9.54 -6.95 5.91
C ASP A 117 -10.82 -6.17 5.55
N GLU A 118 -11.96 -6.48 6.16
CA GLU A 118 -13.24 -5.78 6.00
C GLU A 118 -13.32 -4.39 6.69
N PHE A 119 -12.34 -4.03 7.52
CA PHE A 119 -12.39 -2.83 8.35
C PHE A 119 -11.81 -1.60 7.63
N LYS A 120 -12.61 -0.55 7.49
CA LYS A 120 -12.12 0.75 6.98
C LYS A 120 -11.27 1.45 8.04
N ILE A 121 -9.97 1.58 7.79
CA ILE A 121 -8.99 2.14 8.74
C ILE A 121 -8.56 3.58 8.42
N ALA A 122 -8.82 4.08 7.21
CA ALA A 122 -8.61 5.48 6.85
C ALA A 122 -9.51 5.93 5.67
N ASP A 123 -9.75 7.23 5.58
CA ASP A 123 -10.57 7.83 4.51
C ASP A 123 -9.76 8.23 3.26
N SER A 124 -8.43 8.21 3.34
CA SER A 124 -7.52 8.47 2.22
C SER A 124 -6.13 7.86 2.45
N LEU A 125 -5.33 7.76 1.40
CA LEU A 125 -3.92 7.35 1.51
C LEU A 125 -3.13 8.30 2.42
N GLU A 126 -3.37 9.60 2.30
CA GLU A 126 -2.71 10.61 3.14
C GLU A 126 -3.02 10.44 4.65
N ASP A 127 -4.28 10.18 4.99
CA ASP A 127 -4.72 9.96 6.36
C ASP A 127 -4.10 8.68 6.94
N PHE A 128 -4.09 7.60 6.16
CA PHE A 128 -3.43 6.34 6.53
C PHE A 128 -1.94 6.54 6.80
N LEU A 129 -1.21 7.17 5.87
CA LEU A 129 0.23 7.37 5.99
C LEU A 129 0.61 8.28 7.17
N ALA A 130 -0.23 9.29 7.48
CA ALA A 130 -0.03 10.14 8.65
C ALA A 130 -0.15 9.32 9.94
N LYS A 131 -1.23 8.53 10.06
CA LYS A 131 -1.48 7.67 11.23
C LYS A 131 -0.40 6.60 11.43
N ILE A 132 -0.02 5.86 10.37
CA ILE A 132 1.07 4.86 10.42
C ILE A 132 2.38 5.50 10.87
N SER A 133 2.66 6.74 10.43
CA SER A 133 3.91 7.42 10.79
C SER A 133 3.98 7.85 12.25
N GLU A 134 2.83 7.99 12.93
CA GLU A 134 2.72 8.34 14.34
C GLU A 134 2.63 7.08 15.22
N ASN A 135 1.80 6.11 14.83
CA ASN A 135 1.59 4.83 15.50
C ASN A 135 1.37 3.74 14.46
N ASP A 136 2.36 2.88 14.26
CA ASP A 136 2.33 1.81 13.26
C ASP A 136 1.47 0.59 13.64
N LEU A 137 0.80 0.66 14.79
CA LEU A 137 -0.18 -0.31 15.27
C LEU A 137 -1.60 0.27 15.37
N TYR A 138 -1.83 1.52 14.95
CA TYR A 138 -3.10 2.22 15.19
C TYR A 138 -4.34 1.46 14.68
N TYR A 139 -4.20 0.69 13.61
CA TYR A 139 -5.31 -0.04 13.00
C TYR A 139 -5.68 -1.29 13.80
N MET A 140 -4.76 -1.85 14.60
CA MET A 140 -5.07 -2.97 15.49
C MET A 140 -6.10 -2.57 16.54
N ASP A 141 -6.00 -1.34 17.06
CA ASP A 141 -6.95 -0.78 18.04
C ASP A 141 -8.37 -0.56 17.46
N LEU A 142 -8.54 -0.64 16.13
CA LEU A 142 -9.84 -0.42 15.45
C LEU A 142 -10.65 -1.70 15.25
N ILE A 143 -10.07 -2.86 15.56
CA ILE A 143 -10.61 -4.19 15.23
C ILE A 143 -11.01 -4.96 16.50
N ASP A 144 -10.69 -4.41 17.67
CA ASP A 144 -11.10 -4.91 19.00
C ASP A 144 -12.58 -4.62 19.33
#